data_AF-A0A6A5G7S9-F1
#
_entry.id   AF-A0A6A5G7S9-F1
#
_cell.length_a   1.000
_cell.length_b   1.000
_cell.length_c   1.000
_cell.angle_alpha   90.00
_cell.angle_beta   90.00
_cell.angle_gamma   90.00
#
_symmetry.space_group_name_H-M   'P 1'
#
loop_
_entity.id
_entity.type
_entity.pdbx_description
1 polymer ?
#
loop_
_entity_poly.entity_id
_entity_poly.type
_entity_poly.pdbx_seq_one_letter_code
_entity_poly.pdbx_strand_id
1 'polypeptide(L)'
;MKPLTKNILIGLAVAITIVLILLIILFVVMYVLLVIEKNEEHRKLGHCVPLIDSALETEEDFYNSTKTFLSSPSNYKELADECEKAINCVGTVDSFISADVLHTFSSCQFYVFYNRQFAPCAEKLIMKRDGDAACLKRVFDDSEESTDSRCKEWDNIQKCIKTQIGITCGDEMTKRYEEEAANLRSSICMGGESLV
;
A
#
# COMPACT_ATOMS: atom_id res chain seq x y z
N MET A 1 19.87 -51.97 -22.79
CA MET A 1 19.10 -50.72 -22.98
C MET A 1 19.34 -50.19 -24.38
N LYS A 2 18.28 -49.99 -25.17
CA LYS A 2 18.37 -49.66 -26.61
C LYS A 2 19.01 -48.27 -26.82
N PRO A 3 19.87 -48.08 -27.83
CA PRO A 3 20.55 -46.80 -28.10
C PRO A 3 19.58 -45.64 -28.38
N LEU A 4 18.36 -45.96 -28.83
CA LEU A 4 17.31 -44.99 -29.15
C LEU A 4 16.83 -44.18 -27.93
N THR A 5 16.70 -44.81 -26.75
CA THR A 5 16.23 -44.12 -25.53
C THR A 5 17.29 -43.20 -24.92
N LYS A 6 18.58 -43.49 -25.13
CA LYS A 6 19.68 -42.62 -24.68
C LYS A 6 19.72 -41.30 -25.46
N ASN A 7 19.53 -41.34 -26.78
CA ASN A 7 19.55 -40.14 -27.62
C ASN A 7 18.35 -39.22 -27.37
N ILE A 8 17.18 -39.79 -27.08
CA ILE A 8 15.97 -39.01 -26.70
C ILE A 8 16.18 -38.32 -25.34
N LEU A 9 16.75 -39.03 -24.36
CA LEU A 9 17.02 -38.47 -23.03
C LEU A 9 18.05 -37.34 -23.07
N ILE A 10 19.10 -37.47 -23.90
CA ILE A 10 20.10 -36.42 -24.14
C ILE A 10 19.47 -35.21 -24.83
N GLY A 11 18.63 -35.42 -25.85
CA GLY A 11 17.93 -34.34 -26.54
C GLY A 11 16.99 -33.55 -25.62
N LEU A 12 16.26 -34.25 -24.75
CA LEU A 12 15.41 -33.63 -23.73
C LEU A 12 16.21 -32.85 -22.68
N ALA A 13 17.33 -33.41 -22.21
CA ALA A 13 18.20 -32.73 -21.26
C ALA A 13 18.77 -31.42 -21.86
N VAL A 14 19.25 -31.45 -23.11
CA VAL A 14 19.75 -30.27 -23.80
C VAL A 14 18.65 -29.23 -24.00
N ALA A 15 17.45 -29.63 -24.40
CA ALA A 15 16.32 -28.73 -24.56
C ALA A 15 15.92 -28.05 -23.24
N ILE A 16 15.88 -28.80 -22.13
CA ILE A 16 15.59 -28.25 -20.80
C ILE A 16 16.68 -27.25 -20.37
N THR A 17 17.95 -27.58 -20.59
CA THR A 17 19.06 -26.66 -20.28
C THR A 17 18.96 -25.35 -21.07
N ILE A 18 18.62 -25.42 -22.36
CA ILE A 18 18.42 -24.23 -23.20
C ILE A 18 17.26 -23.36 -22.66
N VAL A 19 16.13 -23.99 -22.29
CA VAL A 19 14.99 -23.27 -21.72
C VAL A 19 15.36 -22.60 -20.39
N LEU A 20 16.08 -23.29 -19.50
CA LEU A 20 16.54 -22.71 -18.24
C LEU A 20 17.48 -21.52 -18.46
N ILE A 21 18.41 -21.63 -19.42
CA ILE A 21 19.29 -20.51 -19.78
C ILE A 21 18.48 -19.32 -20.29
N LEU A 22 17.48 -19.54 -21.15
CA LEU A 22 16.60 -18.46 -21.63
C LEU A 22 15.81 -17.80 -20.49
N LEU A 23 15.29 -18.58 -19.55
CA LEU A 23 14.59 -18.04 -18.37
C LEU A 23 15.54 -17.21 -17.49
N ILE A 24 16.78 -17.66 -17.30
CA ILE A 24 17.79 -16.90 -16.54
C ILE A 24 18.14 -15.59 -17.28
N ILE A 25 18.31 -15.62 -18.60
CA ILE A 25 18.58 -14.41 -19.37
C ILE A 25 17.41 -13.42 -19.26
N LEU A 26 16.17 -13.90 -19.37
CA LEU A 26 14.98 -13.07 -19.19
C LEU A 26 14.92 -12.46 -17.78
N PHE A 27 15.20 -13.26 -16.75
CA PHE A 27 15.26 -12.78 -15.37
C PHE A 27 16.33 -11.69 -15.19
N VAL A 28 17.52 -11.89 -15.74
CA VAL A 28 18.62 -10.90 -15.67
C VAL A 28 18.24 -9.62 -16.43
N VAL A 29 17.64 -9.72 -17.60
CA VAL A 29 17.19 -8.55 -18.37
C VAL A 29 16.12 -7.77 -17.59
N MET A 30 15.13 -8.46 -17.03
CA MET A 30 14.11 -7.84 -16.18
C MET A 30 14.73 -7.15 -14.96
N TYR A 31 15.65 -7.82 -14.27
CA TYR A 31 16.35 -7.25 -13.12
C TYR A 31 17.14 -5.99 -13.49
N VAL A 32 17.88 -6.02 -14.60
CA VAL A 32 18.66 -4.86 -15.08
C VAL A 32 17.74 -3.70 -15.44
N LEU A 33 16.60 -3.96 -16.11
CA LEU A 33 15.62 -2.92 -16.42
C LEU A 33 15.05 -2.27 -15.16
N LEU A 34 14.66 -3.07 -14.16
CA LEU A 34 14.19 -2.57 -12.86
C LEU A 34 15.24 -1.73 -12.14
N VAL A 35 16.51 -2.17 -12.15
CA VAL A 35 17.61 -1.41 -11.52
C VAL A 35 17.87 -0.09 -12.25
N ILE A 36 17.76 -0.06 -13.58
CA ILE A 36 17.93 1.18 -14.36
C ILE A 36 16.79 2.17 -14.04
N GLU A 37 15.55 1.70 -14.02
CA GLU A 37 14.37 2.52 -13.69
C GLU A 37 14.48 3.10 -12.28
N LYS A 38 14.76 2.25 -11.28
CA LYS A 38 14.99 2.67 -9.89
C LYS A 38 16.12 3.70 -9.77
N ASN A 39 17.23 3.51 -10.50
CA ASN A 39 18.34 4.47 -10.50
C ASN A 39 17.98 5.81 -11.17
N GLU A 40 17.15 5.80 -12.21
CA GLU A 40 16.68 7.03 -12.85
C GLU A 40 15.77 7.84 -11.90
N GLU A 41 14.91 7.15 -11.15
CA GLU A 41 14.06 7.76 -10.13
C GLU A 41 14.86 8.31 -8.96
N HIS A 42 15.80 7.52 -8.42
CA HIS A 42 16.72 8.00 -7.39
C HIS A 42 17.52 9.22 -7.86
N ARG A 43 17.85 9.30 -9.15
CA ARG A 43 18.54 10.45 -9.72
C ARG A 43 17.63 11.69 -9.82
N LYS A 44 16.33 11.52 -10.10
CA LYS A 44 15.35 12.63 -10.16
C LYS A 44 14.95 13.12 -8.78
N LEU A 45 14.66 12.20 -7.85
CA LEU A 45 14.27 12.47 -6.48
C LEU A 45 15.47 12.89 -5.61
N GLY A 46 16.68 12.46 -5.98
CA GLY A 46 17.94 12.85 -5.36
C GLY A 46 17.92 12.67 -3.84
N HIS A 47 17.93 13.79 -3.13
CA HIS A 47 17.98 13.85 -1.67
C HIS A 47 16.66 13.51 -0.97
N CYS A 48 15.54 13.38 -1.71
CA CYS A 48 14.24 13.03 -1.14
C CYS A 48 14.05 11.52 -0.98
N VAL A 49 14.84 10.71 -1.69
CA VAL A 49 14.76 9.24 -1.65
C VAL A 49 14.76 8.69 -0.22
N PRO A 50 15.71 9.07 0.66
CA PRO A 50 15.76 8.48 2.00
C PRO A 50 14.54 8.83 2.86
N LEU A 51 13.86 9.95 2.56
CA LEU A 51 12.63 10.35 3.27
C LEU A 51 11.44 9.51 2.81
N ILE A 52 11.40 9.15 1.53
CA ILE A 52 10.37 8.28 0.95
C ILE A 52 10.56 6.85 1.47
N ASP A 53 11.79 6.35 1.43
CA ASP A 53 12.13 5.01 1.94
C ASP A 53 11.77 4.89 3.44
N SER A 54 12.06 5.92 4.23
CA SER A 54 11.68 5.97 5.65
C SER A 54 10.17 5.89 5.84
N ALA A 55 9.40 6.69 5.09
CA ALA A 55 7.94 6.69 5.20
C ALA A 55 7.32 5.34 4.79
N LEU A 56 7.88 4.69 3.76
CA LEU A 56 7.49 3.35 3.32
C LEU A 56 7.74 2.28 4.38
N GLU A 57 8.95 2.26 4.95
CA GLU A 57 9.34 1.32 6.01
C GLU A 57 8.40 1.47 7.22
N THR A 58 8.14 2.71 7.63
CA THR A 58 7.22 3.01 8.73
C THR A 58 5.78 2.59 8.40
N GLU A 59 5.29 2.80 7.17
CA GLU A 59 3.95 2.34 6.76
C GLU A 59 3.83 0.81 6.81
N GLU A 60 4.84 0.10 6.32
CA GLU A 60 4.89 -1.37 6.34
C GLU A 60 4.88 -1.92 7.77
N ASP A 61 5.64 -1.30 8.68
CA ASP A 61 5.64 -1.66 10.10
C ASP A 61 4.26 -1.47 10.75
N PHE A 62 3.54 -0.39 10.42
CA PHE A 62 2.17 -0.19 10.91
C PHE A 62 1.19 -1.21 10.33
N TYR A 63 1.32 -1.54 9.03
CA TYR A 63 0.48 -2.54 8.39
C TYR A 63 0.69 -3.94 8.98
N ASN A 64 1.96 -4.33 9.21
CA ASN A 64 2.30 -5.64 9.76
C ASN A 64 1.97 -5.77 11.25
N SER A 65 1.96 -4.66 12.00
CA SER A 65 1.67 -4.64 13.44
C SER A 65 0.17 -4.53 13.77
N THR A 66 -0.67 -4.13 12.81
CA THR A 66 -2.11 -3.91 13.05
C THR A 66 -2.99 -4.71 12.09
N LYS A 67 -3.94 -5.47 12.65
CA LYS A 67 -4.90 -6.24 11.84
C LYS A 67 -6.16 -5.43 11.47
N THR A 68 -6.38 -4.30 12.13
CA THR A 68 -7.47 -3.36 11.84
C THR A 68 -7.26 -2.67 10.49
N PHE A 69 -8.27 -1.94 9.99
CA PHE A 69 -8.06 -1.05 8.86
C PHE A 69 -7.39 0.25 9.31
N LEU A 70 -7.84 0.79 10.44
CA LEU A 70 -7.31 2.02 11.03
C LEU A 70 -7.19 1.84 12.55
N SER A 71 -6.15 2.46 13.10
CA SER A 71 -5.93 2.61 14.54
C SER A 71 -6.24 4.03 15.00
N SER A 72 -6.03 4.31 16.30
CA SER A 72 -6.10 5.70 16.78
C SER A 72 -5.13 6.58 15.97
N PRO A 73 -5.57 7.79 15.56
CA PRO A 73 -4.73 8.77 14.87
C PRO A 73 -3.35 8.98 15.51
N SER A 74 -3.25 8.95 16.85
CA SER A 74 -1.98 9.17 17.55
C SER A 74 -0.90 8.13 17.21
N ASN A 75 -1.31 6.91 16.85
CA ASN A 75 -0.37 5.85 16.50
C ASN A 75 0.36 6.17 15.19
N TYR A 76 -0.30 6.90 14.26
CA TYR A 76 0.28 7.28 12.98
C TYR A 76 1.10 8.57 13.03
N LYS A 77 1.44 9.09 14.21
CA LYS A 77 2.14 10.37 14.33
C LYS A 77 3.50 10.35 13.63
N GLU A 78 4.30 9.32 13.90
CA GLU A 78 5.62 9.16 13.29
C GLU A 78 5.51 9.05 11.77
N LEU A 79 4.65 8.16 11.29
CA LEU A 79 4.36 8.02 9.85
C LEU A 79 3.92 9.33 9.21
N ALA A 80 3.00 10.06 9.83
CA ALA A 80 2.51 11.34 9.31
C ALA A 80 3.62 12.40 9.25
N ASP A 81 4.52 12.44 10.24
CA ASP A 81 5.65 13.37 10.25
C ASP A 81 6.70 13.03 9.18
N GLU A 82 6.94 11.74 8.91
CA GLU A 82 7.82 11.29 7.83
C GLU A 82 7.21 11.54 6.44
N CYS A 83 5.94 11.19 6.28
CA CYS A 83 5.16 11.45 5.09
C CYS A 83 5.13 12.95 4.74
N GLU A 84 4.93 13.84 5.71
CA GLU A 84 4.98 15.27 5.45
C GLU A 84 6.37 15.72 4.97
N LYS A 85 7.46 15.20 5.55
CA LYS A 85 8.82 15.51 5.08
C LYS A 85 9.03 15.03 3.65
N ALA A 86 8.60 13.82 3.32
CA ALA A 86 8.70 13.25 1.99
C ALA A 86 7.90 14.06 0.95
N ILE A 87 6.63 14.38 1.28
CA ILE A 87 5.75 15.19 0.44
C ILE A 87 6.35 16.58 0.20
N ASN A 88 6.82 17.26 1.26
CA ASN A 88 7.41 18.58 1.14
C ASN A 88 8.75 18.58 0.39
N CYS A 89 9.52 17.50 0.45
CA CYS A 89 10.78 17.38 -0.26
C CYS A 89 10.57 17.25 -1.77
N VAL A 90 9.65 16.38 -2.19
CA VAL A 90 9.37 16.16 -3.62
C VAL A 90 8.55 17.30 -4.21
N GLY A 91 7.68 17.92 -3.42
CA GLY A 91 6.82 18.99 -3.88
C GLY A 91 5.76 18.47 -4.87
N THR A 92 5.72 19.02 -6.08
CA THR A 92 4.80 18.54 -7.12
C THR A 92 5.47 17.40 -7.88
N VAL A 93 4.88 16.21 -7.77
CA VAL A 93 5.37 14.99 -8.41
C VAL A 93 5.13 15.09 -9.92
N ASP A 94 6.20 15.13 -10.73
CA ASP A 94 6.09 15.03 -12.20
C ASP A 94 5.58 13.64 -12.60
N SER A 95 4.92 13.52 -13.76
CA SER A 95 4.29 12.27 -14.25
C SER A 95 5.27 11.13 -14.61
N PHE A 96 6.54 11.25 -14.25
CA PHE A 96 7.64 10.33 -14.63
C PHE A 96 8.22 9.55 -13.44
N ILE A 97 7.48 9.43 -12.33
CA ILE A 97 7.91 8.66 -11.15
C ILE A 97 7.14 7.34 -11.09
N SER A 98 7.77 6.26 -10.59
CA SER A 98 7.19 4.93 -10.41
C SER A 98 5.83 4.95 -9.75
N ALA A 99 5.06 3.90 -10.07
CA ALA A 99 3.83 3.58 -9.40
C ALA A 99 4.01 3.45 -7.88
N ASP A 100 5.13 2.92 -7.41
CA ASP A 100 5.43 2.74 -5.98
C ASP A 100 5.59 4.09 -5.26
N VAL A 101 6.37 5.02 -5.82
CA VAL A 101 6.48 6.37 -5.23
C VAL A 101 5.14 7.10 -5.32
N LEU A 102 4.43 7.01 -6.45
CA LEU A 102 3.10 7.63 -6.56
C LEU A 102 2.11 7.05 -5.51
N HIS A 103 2.22 5.76 -5.24
CA HIS A 103 1.44 5.02 -4.24
C HIS A 103 1.76 5.46 -2.81
N THR A 104 3.05 5.51 -2.43
CA THR A 104 3.49 6.04 -1.13
C THR A 104 3.01 7.46 -0.93
N PHE A 105 3.10 8.29 -1.96
CA PHE A 105 2.64 9.67 -1.88
C PHE A 105 1.14 9.76 -1.63
N SER A 106 0.38 8.86 -2.24
CA SER A 106 -1.06 8.74 -2.01
C SER A 106 -1.33 8.29 -0.56
N SER A 107 -0.81 7.16 -0.11
CA SER A 107 -1.03 6.69 1.28
C SER A 107 -0.58 7.73 2.32
N CYS A 108 0.56 8.39 2.09
CA CYS A 108 1.07 9.47 2.94
C CYS A 108 0.12 10.66 3.05
N GLN A 109 -0.54 11.08 1.97
CA GLN A 109 -1.55 12.14 2.03
C GLN A 109 -2.67 11.79 3.01
N PHE A 110 -3.15 10.54 2.94
CA PHE A 110 -4.16 10.06 3.87
C PHE A 110 -3.66 10.07 5.32
N TYR A 111 -2.47 9.54 5.62
CA TYR A 111 -1.99 9.46 7.00
C TYR A 111 -1.73 10.83 7.62
N VAL A 112 -1.23 11.80 6.83
CA VAL A 112 -1.10 13.20 7.25
C VAL A 112 -2.47 13.81 7.58
N PHE A 113 -3.46 13.61 6.70
CA PHE A 113 -4.84 14.06 6.96
C PHE A 113 -5.45 13.39 8.21
N TYR A 114 -5.30 12.07 8.31
CA TYR A 114 -5.89 11.23 9.34
C TYR A 114 -5.36 11.58 10.74
N ASN A 115 -4.05 11.74 10.86
CA ASN A 115 -3.38 12.13 12.11
C ASN A 115 -3.68 13.58 12.53
N ARG A 116 -3.95 14.48 11.57
CA ARG A 116 -4.11 15.91 11.83
C ARG A 116 -5.56 16.35 11.81
N GLN A 117 -6.02 16.74 10.62
CA GLN A 117 -7.30 17.44 10.47
C GLN A 117 -8.50 16.54 10.75
N PHE A 118 -8.34 15.22 10.58
CA PHE A 118 -9.39 14.24 10.83
C PHE A 118 -9.32 13.63 12.23
N ALA A 119 -8.21 13.78 12.97
CA ALA A 119 -8.01 13.12 14.26
C ALA A 119 -9.15 13.36 15.27
N PRO A 120 -9.67 14.59 15.46
CA PRO A 120 -10.81 14.81 16.35
C PRO A 120 -12.09 14.06 15.92
N CYS A 121 -12.27 13.84 14.62
CA CYS A 121 -13.38 13.06 14.08
C CYS A 121 -13.16 11.57 14.31
N ALA A 122 -11.97 11.06 13.98
CA ALA A 122 -11.60 9.66 14.19
C ALA A 122 -11.75 9.23 15.64
N GLU A 123 -11.29 10.04 16.61
CA GLU A 123 -11.44 9.73 18.04
C GLU A 123 -12.92 9.60 18.45
N LYS A 124 -13.81 10.47 17.93
CA LYS A 124 -15.25 10.35 18.17
C LYS A 124 -15.85 9.08 17.56
N LEU A 125 -15.36 8.65 16.40
CA LEU A 125 -15.82 7.43 15.74
C LEU A 125 -15.32 6.18 16.47
N ILE A 126 -14.08 6.18 16.97
CA ILE A 126 -13.51 5.11 17.79
C ILE A 126 -14.33 4.94 19.09
N MET A 127 -14.70 6.04 19.76
CA MET A 127 -15.57 6.00 20.95
C MET A 127 -16.95 5.40 20.67
N LYS A 128 -17.39 5.37 19.40
CA LYS A 128 -18.67 4.78 18.97
C LYS A 128 -18.53 3.38 18.36
N ARG A 129 -17.33 2.79 18.36
CA ARG A 129 -17.08 1.50 17.66
C ARG A 129 -17.94 0.35 18.18
N ASP A 130 -18.29 0.37 19.46
CA ASP A 130 -19.10 -0.66 20.13
C ASP A 130 -20.62 -0.36 20.04
N GLY A 131 -21.01 0.66 19.28
CA GLY A 131 -22.41 1.00 19.02
C GLY A 131 -23.03 0.23 17.86
N ASP A 132 -24.20 0.66 17.40
CA ASP A 132 -25.01 -0.04 16.39
C ASP A 132 -24.40 -0.05 14.98
N ALA A 133 -23.35 0.73 14.74
CA ALA A 133 -22.69 0.82 13.44
C ALA A 133 -21.61 -0.26 13.28
N ALA A 134 -22.00 -1.43 12.77
CA ALA A 134 -21.11 -2.57 12.56
C ALA A 134 -19.82 -2.25 11.78
N CYS A 135 -19.84 -1.26 10.88
CA CYS A 135 -18.64 -0.85 10.15
C CYS A 135 -17.57 -0.19 11.03
N LEU A 136 -17.94 0.57 12.07
CA LEU A 136 -16.95 1.22 12.95
C LEU A 136 -16.19 0.17 13.74
N LYS A 137 -16.89 -0.87 14.21
CA LYS A 137 -16.24 -2.04 14.78
C LYS A 137 -15.26 -2.65 13.79
N ARG A 138 -15.68 -2.93 12.55
CA ARG A 138 -14.77 -3.53 11.56
C ARG A 138 -13.55 -2.67 11.23
N VAL A 139 -13.69 -1.34 11.19
CA VAL A 139 -12.58 -0.43 10.90
C VAL A 139 -11.55 -0.41 12.03
N PHE A 140 -12.01 -0.34 13.28
CA PHE A 140 -11.18 -0.04 14.46
C PHE A 140 -10.94 -1.22 15.41
N ASP A 141 -11.54 -2.37 15.15
CA ASP A 141 -11.43 -3.58 15.97
C ASP A 141 -10.89 -4.75 15.14
N ASP A 142 -10.13 -5.62 15.81
CA ASP A 142 -9.43 -6.78 15.23
C ASP A 142 -10.38 -7.99 15.13
N SER A 143 -11.69 -7.77 15.07
CA SER A 143 -12.66 -8.86 15.15
C SER A 143 -13.22 -9.28 13.79
N GLU A 144 -13.02 -10.57 13.55
CA GLU A 144 -13.42 -11.45 12.44
C GLU A 144 -12.61 -11.40 11.14
N GLU A 145 -11.95 -12.54 10.85
CA GLU A 145 -11.45 -12.90 9.53
C GLU A 145 -12.62 -12.88 8.53
N SER A 146 -12.68 -11.81 7.75
CA SER A 146 -13.49 -11.78 6.54
C SER A 146 -12.94 -12.80 5.53
N THR A 147 -13.84 -13.49 4.83
CA THR A 147 -13.49 -14.34 3.70
C THR A 147 -13.21 -13.54 2.42
N ASP A 148 -13.55 -12.25 2.42
CA ASP A 148 -13.26 -11.32 1.34
C ASP A 148 -11.84 -10.74 1.48
N SER A 149 -11.24 -10.33 0.36
CA SER A 149 -9.97 -9.58 0.41
C SER A 149 -10.14 -8.27 1.16
N ARG A 150 -9.09 -7.81 1.87
CA ARG A 150 -9.08 -6.50 2.57
C ARG A 150 -9.53 -5.36 1.67
N CYS A 151 -9.17 -5.40 0.39
CA CYS A 151 -9.61 -4.45 -0.63
C CYS A 151 -11.14 -4.41 -0.80
N LYS A 152 -11.75 -5.57 -1.04
CA LYS A 152 -13.20 -5.67 -1.25
C LYS A 152 -13.96 -5.29 0.01
N GLU A 153 -13.44 -5.66 1.16
CA GLU A 153 -14.01 -5.28 2.43
C GLU A 153 -13.93 -3.77 2.69
N TRP A 154 -12.79 -3.15 2.42
CA TRP A 154 -12.62 -1.69 2.48
C TRP A 154 -13.66 -0.97 1.63
N ASP A 155 -13.86 -1.41 0.39
CA ASP A 155 -14.87 -0.85 -0.52
C ASP A 155 -16.30 -1.03 0.03
N ASN A 156 -16.62 -2.20 0.58
CA ASN A 156 -17.95 -2.51 1.13
C ASN A 156 -18.32 -1.62 2.34
N ILE A 157 -17.35 -1.31 3.21
CA ILE A 157 -17.61 -0.53 4.43
C ILE A 157 -17.66 0.98 4.20
N GLN A 158 -17.16 1.50 3.06
CA GLN A 158 -17.09 2.95 2.80
C GLN A 158 -18.44 3.66 2.96
N LYS A 159 -19.53 3.10 2.42
CA LYS A 159 -20.84 3.72 2.53
C LYS A 159 -21.26 3.93 3.99
N CYS A 160 -20.99 2.94 4.84
CA CYS A 160 -21.30 3.02 6.26
C CYS A 160 -20.38 4.02 6.97
N ILE A 161 -19.07 3.98 6.73
CA ILE A 161 -18.10 4.91 7.32
C ILE A 161 -18.49 6.36 7.02
N LYS A 162 -18.78 6.69 5.76
CA LYS A 162 -19.16 8.04 5.34
C LYS A 162 -20.45 8.52 5.99
N THR A 163 -21.42 7.63 6.16
CA THR A 163 -22.65 7.92 6.91
C THR A 163 -22.31 8.28 8.37
N GLN A 164 -21.45 7.50 9.02
CA GLN A 164 -21.04 7.74 10.40
C GLN A 164 -20.22 9.04 10.57
N ILE A 165 -19.37 9.37 9.60
CA ILE A 165 -18.65 10.64 9.54
C ILE A 165 -19.65 11.80 9.41
N GLY A 166 -20.62 11.71 8.50
CA GLY A 166 -21.64 12.75 8.34
C GLY A 166 -22.43 13.00 9.63
N ILE A 167 -22.85 11.92 10.30
CA ILE A 167 -23.56 12.00 11.59
C ILE A 167 -22.69 12.60 12.70
N THR A 168 -21.39 12.26 12.73
CA THR A 168 -20.52 12.56 13.89
C THR A 168 -19.73 13.86 13.73
N CYS A 169 -19.40 14.22 12.50
CA CYS A 169 -18.42 15.25 12.15
C CYS A 169 -18.91 16.23 11.08
N GLY A 170 -20.05 15.94 10.43
CA GLY A 170 -20.69 16.82 9.44
C GLY A 170 -20.21 16.61 8.00
N ASP A 171 -20.94 17.20 7.07
CA ASP A 171 -20.79 16.98 5.63
C ASP A 171 -19.44 17.45 5.06
N GLU A 172 -18.88 18.55 5.59
CA GLU A 172 -17.57 19.04 5.18
C GLU A 172 -16.48 17.98 5.43
N MET A 173 -16.49 17.38 6.62
CA MET A 173 -15.52 16.35 6.98
C MET A 173 -15.72 15.06 6.16
N THR A 174 -16.98 14.71 5.87
CA THR A 174 -17.31 13.59 4.98
C THR A 174 -16.71 13.78 3.60
N LYS A 175 -16.86 14.99 3.03
CA LYS A 175 -16.31 15.29 1.70
C LYS A 175 -14.78 15.19 1.68
N ARG A 176 -14.09 15.77 2.69
CA ARG A 176 -12.63 15.63 2.75
C ARG A 176 -12.19 14.18 2.94
N TYR A 177 -12.90 13.41 3.76
CA TYR A 177 -12.61 11.98 3.91
C TYR A 177 -12.78 11.23 2.58
N GLU A 178 -13.79 11.53 1.78
CA GLU A 178 -13.98 10.90 0.46
C GLU A 178 -12.79 11.14 -0.48
N GLU A 179 -12.26 12.36 -0.47
CA GLU A 179 -11.08 12.74 -1.27
C GLU A 179 -9.84 11.97 -0.80
N GLU A 180 -9.61 11.90 0.51
CA GLU A 180 -8.40 11.29 1.08
C GLU A 180 -8.47 9.76 1.18
N ALA A 181 -9.64 9.17 1.40
CA ALA A 181 -9.80 7.71 1.51
C ALA A 181 -9.51 7.00 0.18
N ALA A 182 -9.66 7.68 -0.95
CA ALA A 182 -9.23 7.19 -2.25
C ALA A 182 -7.72 6.96 -2.28
N ASN A 183 -6.96 7.79 -1.56
CA ASN A 183 -5.50 7.69 -1.52
C ASN A 183 -5.01 6.45 -0.76
N LEU A 184 -5.67 6.13 0.38
CA LEU A 184 -5.36 4.93 1.16
C LEU A 184 -5.79 3.63 0.46
N ARG A 185 -6.82 3.68 -0.40
CA ARG A 185 -7.35 2.49 -1.08
C ARG A 185 -6.26 1.73 -1.83
N SER A 186 -5.31 2.44 -2.44
CA SER A 186 -4.21 1.82 -3.18
C SER A 186 -3.34 0.95 -2.25
N SER A 187 -3.01 1.42 -1.05
CA SER A 187 -2.25 0.69 -0.03
C SER A 187 -3.00 -0.55 0.44
N ILE A 188 -4.30 -0.42 0.73
CA ILE A 188 -5.12 -1.55 1.18
C ILE A 188 -5.33 -2.60 0.08
N CYS A 189 -5.43 -2.18 -1.19
CA CYS A 189 -5.72 -3.05 -2.31
C CYS A 189 -4.49 -3.67 -2.97
N MET A 190 -3.33 -3.01 -2.90
CA MET A 190 -2.06 -3.53 -3.40
C MET A 190 -1.23 -4.24 -2.31
N GLY A 191 -1.52 -4.00 -1.01
CA GLY A 191 -0.89 -4.68 0.13
C GLY A 191 -1.16 -6.20 0.23
N GLY A 192 -1.74 -6.80 -0.82
CA GLY A 192 -1.80 -8.25 -1.04
C GLY A 192 -0.94 -8.77 -2.20
N GLU A 193 -0.31 -7.90 -2.98
CA GLU A 193 0.52 -8.24 -4.14
C GLU A 193 1.94 -7.62 -4.11
N SER A 194 2.34 -7.00 -2.99
CA SER A 194 3.72 -6.53 -2.83
C SER A 194 4.67 -7.65 -2.38
N LEU A 195 5.42 -8.16 -3.37
CA LEU A 195 6.84 -8.54 -3.28
C LEU A 195 7.19 -9.85 -2.56
N VAL A 196 6.93 -10.96 -3.26
CA VAL A 196 7.90 -12.07 -3.40
C VAL A 196 8.16 -12.32 -4.88
#